data_AF-A0A1G7I569-F1
#
_entry.id   AF-A0A1G7I569-F1
#
_cell.length_a   1.000
_cell.length_b   1.000
_cell.length_c   1.000
_cell.angle_alpha   90.00
_cell.angle_beta   90.00
_cell.angle_gamma   90.00
#
_symmetry.space_group_name_H-M   'P 1'
#
loop_
_entity.id
_entity.type
_entity.pdbx_description
1 polymer ?
#
loop_
_entity_poly.entity_id
_entity_poly.type
_entity_poly.pdbx_seq_one_letter_code
_entity_poly.pdbx_strand_id
1 'polypeptide(L)'
;MASPNSALEAAIHHFAQQPGVTPADVNQLRAAMASDADLTTNLGKSASSGALNGFALSPAESADRPVGDYDRAVGIVTLPTSSVRASSTEVRAVLSVQSMIVDFGGKSFADTSGAKHPVTADMLTNLQDTMNGSPVLADELKRAATTAAPPQPKQGPHRILESFEFTSPTSGTGGSYSVSNHAMNLPSDALTSAPPHSPGIGYRPNDLTFVIGHEIQHGFNAQAAEQARALYTQDVRAIAKTLGPVHDYTALVERHIQSGREDEAKAEIAGWNALRSRVERQNGSVTLTDMRQAAQQRVDDFVESTNNKLVPRANVSLNADLTMSQTPANVAAMGHNYFDRPVSPTNGDNRQAMHLGHGGVSDYANYYAGWAVATISVEEQNAAHRHGVKPQVQINMAHAGLRESMMEQGGLNLEPSRQSVPYLDSSTQPAVPHTFDHTADGPNQFQYVPVAPARLDEPDHADHALFKQARGHVAALDQSLGRTPDQHTDQISSALAVQARFDGLHRIDQIALSTDGNRLWAVQMPPGRTDHLFDLRTSVPTTEAMTPMHESAAKWPDAMQQFQQTQQQQNALSQQITQDQAHTQGPVMSHGELPR
;
A
#
# COMPACT_ATOMS: atom_id res chain seq x y z
N MET A 1 -3.89 42.46 23.99
CA MET A 1 -3.44 42.53 22.58
C MET A 1 -1.92 42.55 22.62
N ALA A 2 -1.25 41.60 21.97
CA ALA A 2 0.21 41.64 21.84
C ALA A 2 0.60 42.93 21.10
N SER A 3 1.68 43.58 21.53
CA SER A 3 2.19 44.76 20.83
C SER A 3 2.54 44.39 19.37
N PRO A 4 2.28 45.26 18.38
CA PRO A 4 2.68 45.03 17.01
C PRO A 4 4.17 44.71 16.92
N ASN A 5 4.55 43.71 16.13
CA ASN A 5 5.96 43.38 15.91
C ASN A 5 6.64 44.56 15.20
N SER A 6 7.57 45.24 15.88
CA SER A 6 8.18 46.48 15.36
C SER A 6 8.99 46.27 14.09
N ALA A 7 9.62 45.10 13.90
CA ALA A 7 10.35 44.77 12.68
C ALA A 7 9.40 44.56 11.50
N LEU A 8 8.26 43.89 11.72
CA LEU A 8 7.23 43.74 10.69
C LEU A 8 6.58 45.08 10.33
N GLU A 9 6.34 45.95 11.31
CA GLU A 9 5.85 47.31 11.06
C GLU A 9 6.86 48.14 10.24
N ALA A 10 8.16 47.97 10.47
CA ALA A 10 9.20 48.58 9.64
C ALA A 10 9.18 48.05 8.19
N ALA A 11 8.95 46.75 7.99
CA ALA A 11 8.79 46.14 6.66
C ALA A 11 7.55 46.67 5.92
N ILE A 12 6.43 46.88 6.63
CA ILE A 12 5.22 47.51 6.06
C ILE A 12 5.47 48.99 5.74
N HIS A 13 6.20 49.70 6.60
CA HIS A 13 6.57 51.09 6.33
C HIS A 13 7.50 51.21 5.11
N HIS A 14 8.45 50.29 4.96
CA HIS A 14 9.26 50.17 3.74
C HIS A 14 8.39 50.01 2.50
N PHE A 15 7.38 49.13 2.54
CA PHE A 15 6.43 48.97 1.44
C PHE A 15 5.69 50.26 1.10
N ALA A 16 5.21 50.99 2.11
CA ALA A 16 4.52 52.27 1.91
C ALA A 16 5.39 53.37 1.25
N GLN A 17 6.72 53.22 1.30
CA GLN A 17 7.67 54.13 0.67
C GLN A 17 8.13 53.68 -0.73
N GLN A 18 7.73 52.48 -1.18
CA GLN A 18 8.13 51.99 -2.49
C GLN A 18 7.47 52.77 -3.63
N PRO A 19 8.19 53.02 -4.74
CA PRO A 19 7.62 53.67 -5.91
C PRO A 19 6.37 52.93 -6.42
N GLY A 20 5.30 53.68 -6.70
CA GLY A 20 4.06 53.13 -7.25
C GLY A 20 3.11 52.46 -6.25
N VAL A 21 3.48 52.38 -4.96
CA VAL A 21 2.60 51.92 -3.88
C VAL A 21 1.66 53.04 -3.44
N THR A 22 0.37 52.74 -3.35
CA THR A 22 -0.67 53.65 -2.88
C THR A 22 -1.06 53.36 -1.42
N PRO A 23 -1.70 54.32 -0.70
CA PRO A 23 -2.27 54.03 0.61
C PRO A 23 -3.29 52.88 0.61
N ALA A 24 -4.00 52.67 -0.51
CA ALA A 24 -4.93 51.55 -0.65
C ALA A 24 -4.18 50.21 -0.67
N ASP A 25 -3.05 50.11 -1.36
CA ASP A 25 -2.22 48.91 -1.40
C ASP A 25 -1.70 48.54 0.01
N VAL A 26 -1.26 49.55 0.77
CA VAL A 26 -0.83 49.36 2.18
C VAL A 26 -1.99 48.87 3.05
N ASN A 27 -3.20 49.39 2.84
CA ASN A 27 -4.38 48.94 3.56
C ASN A 27 -4.74 47.48 3.22
N GLN A 28 -4.61 47.06 1.96
CA GLN A 28 -4.83 45.66 1.58
C GLN A 28 -3.81 44.73 2.25
N LEU A 29 -2.53 45.13 2.27
CA LEU A 29 -1.47 44.40 2.96
C LEU A 29 -1.76 44.23 4.46
N ARG A 30 -2.14 45.32 5.14
CA ARG A 30 -2.50 45.29 6.57
C ARG A 30 -3.75 44.46 6.84
N ALA A 31 -4.77 44.59 6.00
CA ALA A 31 -6.01 43.82 6.15
C ALA A 31 -5.77 42.32 5.97
N ALA A 32 -4.90 41.93 5.03
CA ALA A 32 -4.51 40.54 4.82
C ALA A 32 -3.86 39.94 6.07
N MET A 33 -2.86 40.64 6.64
CA MET A 33 -2.20 40.22 7.88
C MET A 33 -3.19 40.15 9.05
N ALA A 34 -4.01 41.19 9.25
CA ALA A 34 -4.98 41.24 10.35
C ALA A 34 -6.02 40.10 10.31
N SER A 35 -6.27 39.51 9.13
CA SER A 35 -7.20 38.40 8.95
C SER A 35 -6.61 37.02 9.26
N ASP A 36 -5.31 36.91 9.51
CA ASP A 36 -4.62 35.65 9.78
C ASP A 36 -3.49 35.86 10.81
N ALA A 37 -3.76 35.47 12.06
CA ALA A 37 -2.85 35.70 13.18
C ALA A 37 -1.57 34.86 13.09
N ASP A 38 -1.65 33.64 12.56
CA ASP A 38 -0.49 32.74 12.41
C ASP A 38 0.43 33.24 11.31
N LEU A 39 -0.15 33.68 10.17
CA LEU A 39 0.59 34.36 9.12
C LEU A 39 1.32 35.60 9.66
N THR A 40 0.62 36.47 10.38
CA THR A 40 1.22 37.68 10.98
C THR A 40 2.34 37.33 11.96
N THR A 41 2.16 36.29 12.77
CA THR A 41 3.18 35.81 13.70
C THR A 41 4.43 35.31 12.97
N ASN A 42 4.25 34.54 11.89
CA ASN A 42 5.35 33.99 11.11
C ASN A 42 6.12 35.07 10.34
N LEU A 43 5.43 35.99 9.66
CA LEU A 43 6.07 37.14 9.03
C LEU A 43 6.81 38.02 10.06
N GLY A 44 6.27 38.15 11.27
CA GLY A 44 6.94 38.83 12.38
C GLY A 44 8.25 38.16 12.80
N LYS A 45 8.30 36.84 12.86
CA LYS A 45 9.53 36.07 13.12
C LYS A 45 10.55 36.27 11.99
N SER A 46 10.10 36.18 10.74
CA SER A 46 10.96 36.43 9.58
C SER A 46 11.53 37.86 9.58
N ALA A 47 10.73 38.86 9.94
CA ALA A 47 11.20 40.23 10.04
C ALA A 47 12.18 40.44 11.19
N SER A 48 11.91 39.84 12.36
CA SER A 48 12.77 39.95 13.54
C SER A 48 14.11 39.24 13.37
N SER A 49 14.18 38.21 12.53
CA SER A 49 15.43 37.53 12.16
C SER A 49 16.22 38.22 11.04
N GLY A 50 15.64 39.25 10.41
CA GLY A 50 16.23 39.93 9.24
C GLY A 50 16.08 39.19 7.92
N ALA A 51 15.34 38.07 7.90
CA ALA A 51 15.00 37.37 6.67
C ALA A 51 13.97 38.15 5.83
N LEU A 52 13.10 38.94 6.48
CA LEU A 52 12.14 39.81 5.82
C LEU A 52 12.36 41.27 6.19
N ASN A 53 12.90 42.05 5.27
CA ASN A 53 13.19 43.47 5.44
C ASN A 53 12.07 44.37 4.89
N GLY A 54 11.24 43.87 3.98
CA GLY A 54 10.21 44.68 3.35
C GLY A 54 9.40 43.96 2.28
N PHE A 55 8.42 44.69 1.74
CA PHE A 55 7.65 44.26 0.58
C PHE A 55 7.83 45.24 -0.58
N ALA A 56 7.56 44.78 -1.79
CA ALA A 56 7.48 45.58 -3.02
C ALA A 56 6.30 45.13 -3.89
N LEU A 57 5.90 45.96 -4.85
CA LEU A 57 4.98 45.57 -5.92
C LEU A 57 5.77 45.06 -7.12
N SER A 58 5.21 44.07 -7.83
CA SER A 58 5.78 43.60 -9.09
C SER A 58 5.80 44.74 -10.12
N PRO A 59 6.93 44.96 -10.81
CA PRO A 59 7.00 45.95 -11.89
C PRO A 59 5.93 45.73 -12.97
N ALA A 60 5.46 46.79 -13.61
CA ALA A 60 4.41 46.68 -14.63
C ALA A 60 4.82 45.81 -15.84
N GLU A 61 6.11 45.71 -16.14
CA GLU A 61 6.67 44.98 -17.29
C GLU A 61 7.29 43.62 -16.91
N SER A 62 7.25 43.21 -15.63
CA SER A 62 7.81 41.92 -15.23
C SER A 62 6.91 40.77 -15.68
N ALA A 63 7.52 39.61 -15.96
CA ALA A 63 6.77 38.38 -16.10
C ALA A 63 5.85 38.18 -14.90
N ASP A 64 4.61 37.76 -15.15
CA ASP A 64 3.64 37.52 -14.09
C ASP A 64 4.16 36.41 -13.15
N ARG A 65 4.04 36.63 -11.84
CA ARG A 65 4.51 35.71 -10.79
C ARG A 65 3.37 35.55 -9.79
N PRO A 66 2.37 34.69 -10.07
CA PRO A 66 1.10 34.65 -9.34
C PRO A 66 1.21 34.31 -7.85
N VAL A 67 2.31 33.70 -7.39
CA VAL A 67 2.56 33.47 -5.95
C VAL A 67 3.50 34.51 -5.33
N GLY A 68 3.91 35.54 -6.08
CA GLY A 68 4.94 36.51 -5.66
C GLY A 68 6.36 35.98 -5.83
N ASP A 69 7.32 36.76 -5.32
CA ASP A 69 8.74 36.43 -5.39
C ASP A 69 9.49 36.95 -4.15
N TYR A 70 10.40 36.15 -3.61
CA TYR A 70 11.24 36.47 -2.47
C TYR A 70 12.70 36.55 -2.90
N ASP A 71 13.27 37.74 -2.77
CA ASP A 71 14.70 37.97 -2.91
C ASP A 71 15.37 37.87 -1.53
N ARG A 72 16.06 36.74 -1.32
CA ARG A 72 16.79 36.47 -0.08
C ARG A 72 17.98 37.40 0.16
N ALA A 73 18.61 37.94 -0.90
CA ALA A 73 19.79 38.77 -0.75
C ALA A 73 19.45 40.12 -0.09
N VAL A 74 18.28 40.67 -0.42
CA VAL A 74 17.79 41.93 0.16
C VAL A 74 16.67 41.74 1.18
N GLY A 75 16.11 40.54 1.31
CA GLY A 75 15.01 40.23 2.23
C GLY A 75 13.68 40.86 1.79
N ILE A 76 13.42 40.98 0.49
CA ILE A 76 12.21 41.63 -0.03
C ILE A 76 11.26 40.60 -0.62
N VAL A 77 10.00 40.66 -0.20
CA VAL A 77 8.90 39.92 -0.85
C VAL A 77 8.17 40.84 -1.83
N THR A 78 8.26 40.51 -3.11
CA THR A 78 7.57 41.17 -4.20
C THR A 78 6.19 40.56 -4.40
N LEU A 79 5.15 41.37 -4.26
CA LEU A 79 3.74 40.98 -4.37
C LEU A 79 3.22 41.27 -5.79
N PRO A 80 2.36 40.41 -6.37
CA PRO A 80 1.75 40.70 -7.66
C PRO A 80 0.83 41.91 -7.54
N THR A 81 1.08 42.92 -8.39
CA THR A 81 0.27 44.15 -8.40
C THR A 81 -1.21 43.86 -8.66
N SER A 82 -1.50 42.86 -9.48
CA SER A 82 -2.86 42.34 -9.72
C SER A 82 -3.51 41.82 -8.44
N SER A 83 -2.81 40.98 -7.67
CA SER A 83 -3.32 40.44 -6.39
C SER A 83 -3.55 41.52 -5.35
N VAL A 84 -2.59 42.45 -5.19
CA VAL A 84 -2.69 43.54 -4.21
C VAL A 84 -3.88 44.45 -4.50
N ARG A 85 -4.11 44.76 -5.78
CA ARG A 85 -5.22 45.64 -6.19
C ARG A 85 -6.55 44.91 -6.31
N ALA A 86 -6.57 43.57 -6.30
CA ALA A 86 -7.79 42.79 -6.34
C ALA A 86 -8.48 42.74 -4.97
N SER A 87 -7.82 42.20 -3.93
CA SER A 87 -8.39 42.12 -2.58
C SER A 87 -7.36 41.72 -1.52
N SER A 88 -7.64 42.02 -0.25
CA SER A 88 -6.86 41.51 0.89
C SER A 88 -6.90 39.99 1.01
N THR A 89 -7.91 39.32 0.45
CA THR A 89 -7.98 37.85 0.42
C THR A 89 -6.93 37.28 -0.52
N GLU A 90 -6.75 37.87 -1.71
CA GLU A 90 -5.69 37.50 -2.64
C GLU A 90 -4.30 37.81 -2.07
N VAL A 91 -4.13 38.97 -1.43
CA VAL A 91 -2.88 39.31 -0.74
C VAL A 91 -2.55 38.30 0.36
N ARG A 92 -3.53 37.90 1.17
CA ARG A 92 -3.35 36.87 2.20
C ARG A 92 -2.87 35.57 1.58
N ALA A 93 -3.47 35.12 0.48
CA ALA A 93 -3.08 33.87 -0.17
C ALA A 93 -1.63 33.91 -0.69
N VAL A 94 -1.23 35.01 -1.33
CA VAL A 94 0.16 35.23 -1.77
C VAL A 94 1.12 35.25 -0.57
N LEU A 95 0.78 35.99 0.49
CA LEU A 95 1.61 36.07 1.70
C LEU A 95 1.73 34.73 2.42
N SER A 96 0.68 33.92 2.46
CA SER A 96 0.73 32.58 3.04
C SER A 96 1.76 31.71 2.31
N VAL A 97 1.80 31.75 0.97
CA VAL A 97 2.84 31.06 0.20
C VAL A 97 4.23 31.66 0.45
N GLN A 98 4.37 32.98 0.35
CA GLN A 98 5.66 33.65 0.52
C GLN A 98 6.23 33.49 1.94
N SER A 99 5.40 33.44 2.98
CA SER A 99 5.86 33.16 4.34
C SER A 99 6.54 31.79 4.44
N MET A 100 6.03 30.77 3.73
CA MET A 100 6.66 29.44 3.66
C MET A 100 7.99 29.47 2.90
N ILE A 101 8.09 30.30 1.86
CA ILE A 101 9.31 30.44 1.05
C ILE A 101 10.42 31.17 1.81
N VAL A 102 10.07 32.21 2.57
CA VAL A 102 11.02 32.91 3.45
C VAL A 102 11.54 31.96 4.53
N ASP A 103 10.65 31.18 5.17
CA ASP A 103 11.02 30.15 6.14
C ASP A 103 11.92 29.08 5.52
N PHE A 104 11.54 28.52 4.37
CA PHE A 104 12.31 27.53 3.63
C PHE A 104 13.71 28.02 3.27
N GLY A 105 13.85 29.29 2.87
CA GLY A 105 15.15 29.91 2.58
C GLY A 105 16.12 29.94 3.76
N GLY A 106 15.62 29.79 5.00
CA GLY A 106 16.41 29.68 6.22
C GLY A 106 16.80 28.26 6.61
N LYS A 107 16.31 27.22 5.91
CA LYS A 107 16.50 25.81 6.29
C LYS A 107 17.85 25.25 5.83
N SER A 108 18.11 24.03 6.31
CA SER A 108 19.22 23.18 5.89
C SER A 108 18.73 21.75 5.67
N PHE A 109 19.33 21.04 4.72
CA PHE A 109 19.06 19.63 4.44
C PHE A 109 20.29 18.78 4.72
N ALA A 110 20.10 17.49 5.00
CA ALA A 110 21.20 16.54 5.14
C ALA A 110 21.44 15.80 3.82
N ASP A 111 22.70 15.65 3.42
CA ASP A 111 23.06 14.75 2.33
C ASP A 111 23.10 13.28 2.80
N THR A 112 23.44 12.36 1.90
CA THR A 112 23.53 10.91 2.19
C THR A 112 24.58 10.56 3.25
N SER A 113 25.57 11.42 3.49
CA SER A 113 26.56 11.26 4.56
C SER A 113 26.09 11.83 5.91
N GLY A 114 24.93 12.51 5.93
CA GLY A 114 24.39 13.22 7.08
C GLY A 114 24.96 14.63 7.25
N ALA A 115 25.80 15.12 6.32
CA ALA A 115 26.31 16.48 6.38
C ALA A 115 25.21 17.48 6.04
N LYS A 116 25.12 18.56 6.83
CA LYS A 116 24.07 19.58 6.68
C LYS A 116 24.50 20.69 5.72
N HIS A 117 23.66 20.96 4.73
CA HIS A 117 23.84 22.01 3.72
C HIS A 117 22.71 23.04 3.82
N PRO A 118 23.00 24.34 3.77
CA PRO A 118 21.95 25.35 3.75
C PRO A 118 21.21 25.35 2.41
N VAL A 119 19.95 25.81 2.42
CA VAL A 119 19.26 26.14 1.16
C VAL A 119 20.07 27.19 0.39
N THR A 120 20.27 26.96 -0.90
CA THR A 120 21.01 27.88 -1.78
C THR A 120 20.07 28.86 -2.50
N ALA A 121 20.61 29.94 -3.08
CA ALA A 121 19.83 30.85 -3.91
C ALA A 121 19.27 30.18 -5.17
N ASP A 122 20.01 29.22 -5.74
CA ASP A 122 19.58 28.40 -6.89
C ASP A 122 18.34 27.57 -6.53
N MET A 123 18.36 26.87 -5.38
CA MET A 123 17.21 26.09 -4.91
C MET A 123 15.96 26.94 -4.69
N LEU A 124 16.13 28.12 -4.10
CA LEU A 124 15.04 29.05 -3.87
C LEU A 124 14.47 29.60 -5.19
N THR A 125 15.35 29.91 -6.15
CA THR A 125 14.95 30.36 -7.49
C THR A 125 14.16 29.27 -8.21
N ASN A 126 14.68 28.04 -8.22
CA ASN A 126 14.06 26.90 -8.87
C ASN A 126 12.70 26.53 -8.26
N LEU A 127 12.56 26.61 -6.92
CA LEU A 127 11.26 26.42 -6.28
C LEU A 127 10.26 27.50 -6.72
N GLN A 128 10.66 28.77 -6.67
CA GLN A 128 9.79 29.88 -7.05
C GLN A 128 9.42 29.87 -8.53
N ASP A 129 10.34 29.48 -9.42
CA ASP A 129 10.08 29.32 -10.86
C ASP A 129 9.20 28.11 -11.18
N THR A 130 9.19 27.09 -10.30
CA THR A 130 8.25 25.98 -10.40
C THR A 130 6.85 26.43 -10.08
N MET A 131 6.66 27.12 -8.94
CA MET A 131 5.36 27.60 -8.48
C MET A 131 4.77 28.66 -9.41
N ASN A 132 5.58 29.64 -9.83
CA ASN A 132 5.14 30.72 -10.72
C ASN A 132 5.03 30.29 -12.20
N GLY A 133 5.67 29.19 -12.57
CA GLY A 133 5.67 28.70 -13.95
C GLY A 133 4.36 28.06 -14.39
N SER A 134 3.43 27.78 -13.47
CA SER A 134 2.11 27.24 -13.77
C SER A 134 1.01 28.00 -13.01
N PRO A 135 0.15 28.78 -13.68
CA PRO A 135 -0.96 29.47 -13.04
C PRO A 135 -1.89 28.55 -12.26
N VAL A 136 -2.19 27.37 -12.79
CA VAL A 136 -2.96 26.35 -12.06
C VAL A 136 -2.24 25.94 -10.78
N LEU A 137 -0.94 25.60 -10.84
CA LEU A 137 -0.19 25.24 -9.63
C LEU A 137 -0.16 26.37 -8.59
N ALA A 138 0.02 27.61 -9.05
CA ALA A 138 0.03 28.79 -8.19
C ALA A 138 -1.30 28.97 -7.46
N ASP A 139 -2.42 28.77 -8.15
CA ASP A 139 -3.75 28.83 -7.55
C ASP A 139 -4.00 27.66 -6.57
N GLU A 140 -3.55 26.45 -6.90
CA GLU A 140 -3.60 25.29 -6.00
C GLU A 140 -2.78 25.52 -4.71
N LEU A 141 -1.57 26.06 -4.83
CA LEU A 141 -0.70 26.43 -3.69
C LEU A 141 -1.36 27.49 -2.79
N LYS A 142 -1.86 28.57 -3.39
CA LYS A 142 -2.60 29.61 -2.67
C LYS A 142 -3.84 29.05 -1.97
N ARG A 143 -4.58 28.15 -2.64
CA ARG A 143 -5.74 27.49 -2.04
C ARG A 143 -5.32 26.59 -0.89
N ALA A 144 -4.27 25.78 -1.04
CA ALA A 144 -3.78 24.89 0.01
C ALA A 144 -3.29 25.67 1.24
N ALA A 145 -2.59 26.79 1.01
CA ALA A 145 -2.08 27.66 2.08
C ALA A 145 -3.17 28.46 2.82
N THR A 146 -4.40 28.48 2.29
CA THR A 146 -5.51 29.26 2.88
C THR A 146 -6.73 28.43 3.27
N THR A 147 -6.80 27.18 2.84
CA THR A 147 -7.88 26.24 3.19
C THR A 147 -7.56 25.59 4.53
N ALA A 148 -8.52 25.59 5.45
CA ALA A 148 -8.37 24.90 6.72
C ALA A 148 -8.18 23.39 6.49
N ALA A 149 -7.17 22.81 7.14
CA ALA A 149 -7.01 21.37 7.17
C ALA A 149 -8.06 20.73 8.09
N PRO A 150 -8.32 19.43 7.89
CA PRO A 150 -9.15 18.66 8.81
C PRO A 150 -8.57 18.69 10.23
N PRO A 151 -9.41 18.79 11.28
CA PRO A 151 -8.93 18.80 12.65
C PRO A 151 -8.24 17.48 13.00
N GLN A 152 -6.99 17.55 13.45
CA GLN A 152 -6.24 16.41 13.97
C GLN A 152 -6.29 16.38 15.50
N PRO A 153 -6.36 15.19 16.15
CA PRO A 153 -6.36 15.09 17.60
C PRO A 153 -5.11 15.74 18.20
N LYS A 154 -5.30 16.64 19.19
CA LYS A 154 -4.23 17.36 19.91
C LYS A 154 -3.45 18.41 19.09
N GLN A 155 -3.90 18.73 17.88
CA GLN A 155 -3.33 19.82 17.09
C GLN A 155 -4.29 21.03 17.05
N GLY A 156 -3.73 22.22 16.83
CA GLY A 156 -4.50 23.46 16.71
C GLY A 156 -5.23 23.56 15.37
N PRO A 157 -5.83 24.72 15.05
CA PRO A 157 -6.26 24.98 13.68
C PRO A 157 -5.04 24.99 12.76
N HIS A 158 -5.11 24.24 11.66
CA HIS A 158 -4.07 24.17 10.63
C HIS A 158 -4.64 24.49 9.24
N ARG A 159 -3.77 24.84 8.30
CA ARG A 159 -4.03 24.88 6.86
C ARG A 159 -3.60 23.58 6.20
N ILE A 160 -4.07 23.34 4.97
CA ILE A 160 -3.62 22.18 4.20
C ILE A 160 -2.10 22.27 3.99
N LEU A 161 -1.57 23.41 3.56
CA LEU A 161 -0.13 23.60 3.38
C LEU A 161 0.39 24.75 4.25
N GLU A 162 1.39 24.46 5.07
CA GLU A 162 1.99 25.39 6.01
C GLU A 162 3.52 25.45 5.94
N SER A 163 4.17 24.50 5.26
CA SER A 163 5.62 24.52 5.08
C SER A 163 6.11 23.77 3.84
N PHE A 164 7.31 24.16 3.38
CA PHE A 164 8.14 23.33 2.52
C PHE A 164 9.27 22.72 3.34
N GLU A 165 9.55 21.45 3.10
CA GLU A 165 10.57 20.67 3.81
C GLU A 165 11.38 19.84 2.82
N PHE A 166 12.43 19.19 3.32
CA PHE A 166 13.23 18.26 2.52
C PHE A 166 12.83 16.81 2.78
N THR A 167 12.77 16.01 1.73
CA THR A 167 12.70 14.55 1.90
C THR A 167 14.00 14.01 2.49
N SER A 168 13.94 12.82 3.10
CA SER A 168 15.17 12.10 3.45
C SER A 168 15.98 11.81 2.18
N PRO A 169 17.31 11.97 2.18
CA PRO A 169 18.15 11.70 1.00
C PRO A 169 18.09 10.23 0.55
N THR A 170 17.59 9.32 1.39
CA THR A 170 17.41 7.89 1.08
C THR A 170 15.97 7.51 0.72
N SER A 171 15.04 8.47 0.70
CA SER A 171 13.61 8.19 0.47
C SER A 171 13.31 7.68 -0.94
N GLY A 172 14.09 8.09 -1.94
CA GLY A 172 13.87 7.72 -3.34
C GLY A 172 12.59 8.30 -3.97
N THR A 173 11.87 9.18 -3.27
CA THR A 173 10.62 9.79 -3.78
C THR A 173 10.90 11.07 -4.57
N GLY A 174 10.06 11.38 -5.56
CA GLY A 174 10.15 12.64 -6.31
C GLY A 174 9.65 13.86 -5.53
N GLY A 175 8.88 13.63 -4.47
CA GLY A 175 8.27 14.56 -3.54
C GLY A 175 7.38 13.76 -2.58
N SER A 176 6.87 14.39 -1.53
CA SER A 176 5.77 13.83 -0.74
C SER A 176 5.02 14.91 0.03
N TYR A 177 3.71 14.77 0.19
CA TYR A 177 2.95 15.59 1.13
C TYR A 177 2.82 14.91 2.51
N SER A 178 3.14 15.65 3.58
CA SER A 178 2.97 15.20 4.96
C SER A 178 1.70 15.77 5.57
N VAL A 179 0.71 14.90 5.81
CA VAL A 179 -0.53 15.26 6.51
C VAL A 179 -0.26 15.74 7.94
N SER A 180 0.64 15.09 8.67
CA SER A 180 0.91 15.40 10.09
C SER A 180 1.61 16.74 10.29
N ASN A 181 2.43 17.14 9.31
CA ASN A 181 3.26 18.34 9.38
C ASN A 181 2.72 19.47 8.49
N HIS A 182 1.64 19.23 7.74
CA HIS A 182 1.09 20.15 6.75
C HIS A 182 2.18 20.66 5.79
N ALA A 183 3.04 19.74 5.33
CA ALA A 183 4.29 20.07 4.67
C ALA A 183 4.44 19.41 3.30
N MET A 184 4.93 20.18 2.32
CA MET A 184 5.40 19.65 1.05
C MET A 184 6.89 19.32 1.16
N ASN A 185 7.24 18.04 1.13
CA ASN A 185 8.62 17.57 1.17
C ASN A 185 9.19 17.45 -0.25
N LEU A 186 10.36 18.03 -0.48
CA LEU A 186 11.02 18.10 -1.78
C LEU A 186 12.43 17.49 -1.70
N PRO A 187 12.85 16.69 -2.68
CA PRO A 187 14.25 16.28 -2.79
C PRO A 187 15.14 17.49 -3.06
N SER A 188 16.28 17.58 -2.38
CA SER A 188 17.26 18.66 -2.59
C SER A 188 17.77 18.71 -4.03
N ASP A 189 17.98 17.55 -4.65
CA ASP A 189 18.49 17.43 -6.01
C ASP A 189 17.48 17.94 -7.04
N ALA A 190 16.18 17.74 -6.77
CA ALA A 190 15.11 18.26 -7.61
C ALA A 190 15.02 19.79 -7.60
N LEU A 191 15.68 20.47 -6.64
CA LEU A 191 15.77 21.93 -6.58
C LEU A 191 17.12 22.47 -7.05
N THR A 192 18.09 21.62 -7.38
CA THR A 192 19.46 22.07 -7.71
C THR A 192 19.71 21.97 -9.21
N SER A 193 20.09 23.07 -9.87
CA SER A 193 20.27 23.12 -11.34
C SER A 193 21.35 22.15 -11.84
N ALA A 194 22.46 22.00 -11.10
CA ALA A 194 23.55 21.09 -11.42
C ALA A 194 24.08 20.43 -10.13
N PRO A 195 23.47 19.33 -9.67
CA PRO A 195 23.87 18.67 -8.43
C PRO A 195 25.29 18.07 -8.56
N PRO A 196 26.19 18.27 -7.57
CA PRO A 196 27.61 17.92 -7.68
C PRO A 196 27.91 16.45 -7.97
N HIS A 197 26.98 15.52 -7.68
CA HIS A 197 27.22 14.08 -7.70
C HIS A 197 26.24 13.28 -8.59
N SER A 198 25.33 13.97 -9.29
CA SER A 198 24.28 13.33 -10.11
C SER A 198 23.98 14.13 -11.41
N PRO A 199 24.94 14.29 -12.32
CA PRO A 199 24.71 15.01 -13.58
C PRO A 199 23.59 14.32 -14.39
N GLY A 200 22.43 14.98 -14.49
CA GLY A 200 21.22 14.45 -15.13
C GLY A 200 20.00 14.32 -14.21
N ILE A 201 20.18 14.38 -12.89
CA ILE A 201 19.13 14.36 -11.85
C ILE A 201 19.03 15.75 -11.18
N GLY A 202 19.21 16.83 -11.95
CA GLY A 202 19.05 18.20 -11.46
C GLY A 202 17.62 18.71 -11.55
N TYR A 203 17.44 20.01 -11.33
CA TYR A 203 16.17 20.70 -11.46
C TYR A 203 15.51 20.44 -12.82
N ARG A 204 14.33 19.82 -12.78
CA ARG A 204 13.48 19.59 -13.96
C ARG A 204 12.14 20.29 -13.75
N PRO A 205 11.98 21.52 -14.30
CA PRO A 205 10.83 22.36 -14.00
C PRO A 205 9.47 21.69 -14.26
N ASN A 206 9.35 20.96 -15.37
CA ASN A 206 8.10 20.32 -15.78
C ASN A 206 7.75 19.13 -14.87
N ASP A 207 8.74 18.28 -14.59
CA ASP A 207 8.57 17.15 -13.66
C ASP A 207 8.23 17.64 -12.25
N LEU A 208 8.93 18.68 -11.76
CA LEU A 208 8.67 19.22 -10.42
C LEU A 208 7.30 19.92 -10.33
N THR A 209 6.88 20.64 -11.37
CA THR A 209 5.53 21.20 -11.42
C THR A 209 4.45 20.11 -11.35
N PHE A 210 4.65 19.00 -12.08
CA PHE A 210 3.74 17.85 -12.00
C PHE A 210 3.70 17.29 -10.58
N VAL A 211 4.86 17.02 -9.99
CA VAL A 211 4.98 16.44 -8.64
C VAL A 211 4.33 17.34 -7.59
N ILE A 212 4.64 18.64 -7.54
CA ILE A 212 4.04 19.53 -6.54
C ILE A 212 2.51 19.59 -6.72
N GLY A 213 2.02 19.62 -7.96
CA GLY A 213 0.58 19.57 -8.23
C GLY A 213 -0.08 18.28 -7.74
N HIS A 214 0.59 17.14 -7.94
CA HIS A 214 0.15 15.83 -7.45
C HIS A 214 0.13 15.80 -5.91
N GLU A 215 1.24 16.13 -5.26
CA GLU A 215 1.37 16.00 -3.81
C GLU A 215 0.43 16.93 -3.03
N ILE A 216 0.20 18.16 -3.50
CA ILE A 216 -0.74 19.09 -2.86
C ILE A 216 -2.18 18.55 -2.89
N GLN A 217 -2.54 17.79 -3.93
CA GLN A 217 -3.87 17.20 -4.03
C GLN A 217 -4.12 16.17 -2.92
N HIS A 218 -3.10 15.44 -2.45
CA HIS A 218 -3.22 14.60 -1.26
C HIS A 218 -3.61 15.41 -0.02
N GLY A 219 -3.13 16.66 0.09
CA GLY A 219 -3.55 17.58 1.15
C GLY A 219 -5.05 17.89 1.15
N PHE A 220 -5.65 18.06 -0.04
CA PHE A 220 -7.10 18.22 -0.18
C PHE A 220 -7.87 16.91 0.06
N ASN A 221 -7.27 15.77 -0.26
CA ASN A 221 -7.88 14.45 -0.08
C ASN A 221 -7.72 13.90 1.35
N ALA A 222 -6.81 14.48 2.15
CA ALA A 222 -6.41 13.98 3.46
C ALA A 222 -7.58 13.72 4.42
N GLN A 223 -8.63 14.54 4.38
CA GLN A 223 -9.83 14.31 5.21
C GLN A 223 -10.52 13.01 4.87
N ALA A 224 -10.76 12.78 3.58
CA ALA A 224 -11.46 11.61 3.09
C ALA A 224 -10.61 10.35 3.31
N ALA A 225 -9.29 10.45 3.07
CA ALA A 225 -8.35 9.37 3.34
C ALA A 225 -8.31 8.99 4.83
N GLU A 226 -8.30 9.97 5.74
CA GLU A 226 -8.34 9.71 7.18
C GLU A 226 -9.67 9.07 7.61
N GLN A 227 -10.80 9.58 7.11
CA GLN A 227 -12.10 8.99 7.38
C GLN A 227 -12.21 7.54 6.87
N ALA A 228 -11.69 7.26 5.67
CA ALA A 228 -11.66 5.92 5.11
C ALA A 228 -10.81 4.96 5.96
N ARG A 229 -9.63 5.40 6.43
CA ARG A 229 -8.78 4.62 7.35
C ARG A 229 -9.45 4.37 8.69
N ALA A 230 -10.08 5.40 9.28
CA ALA A 230 -10.80 5.26 10.55
C ALA A 230 -11.98 4.28 10.45
N LEU A 231 -12.75 4.36 9.36
CA LEU A 231 -13.84 3.42 9.06
C LEU A 231 -13.33 2.00 8.84
N TYR A 232 -12.22 1.83 8.11
CA TYR A 232 -11.59 0.52 7.93
C TYR A 232 -11.20 -0.10 9.28
N THR A 233 -10.48 0.62 10.14
CA THR A 233 -10.10 0.15 11.47
C THR A 233 -11.31 -0.19 12.33
N GLN A 234 -12.36 0.63 12.28
CA GLN A 234 -13.62 0.37 12.99
C GLN A 234 -14.29 -0.92 12.53
N ASP A 235 -14.39 -1.13 11.22
CA ASP A 235 -15.07 -2.29 10.64
C ASP A 235 -14.25 -3.58 10.85
N VAL A 236 -12.92 -3.50 10.76
CA VAL A 236 -12.03 -4.61 11.11
C VAL A 236 -12.23 -5.02 12.57
N ARG A 237 -12.23 -4.05 13.50
CA ARG A 237 -12.50 -4.29 14.91
C ARG A 237 -13.89 -4.89 15.15
N ALA A 238 -14.88 -4.55 14.32
CA ALA A 238 -16.21 -5.11 14.43
C ALA A 238 -16.23 -6.59 14.04
N ILE A 239 -15.58 -6.97 12.93
CA ILE A 239 -15.43 -8.38 12.51
C ILE A 239 -14.65 -9.18 13.56
N ALA A 240 -13.51 -8.68 14.03
CA ALA A 240 -12.67 -9.35 15.01
C ALA A 240 -13.40 -9.71 16.32
N LYS A 241 -14.48 -8.99 16.67
CA LYS A 241 -15.31 -9.24 17.86
C LYS A 241 -16.44 -10.23 17.65
N THR A 242 -16.68 -10.68 16.41
CA THR A 242 -17.73 -11.67 16.15
C THR A 242 -17.33 -13.05 16.67
N LEU A 243 -18.31 -13.95 16.83
CA LEU A 243 -18.08 -15.31 17.35
C LEU A 243 -17.87 -16.34 16.23
N GLY A 244 -17.78 -15.89 14.98
CA GLY A 244 -17.65 -16.77 13.83
C GLY A 244 -16.30 -17.51 13.85
N PRO A 245 -16.24 -18.76 13.39
CA PRO A 245 -14.97 -19.49 13.30
C PRO A 245 -14.06 -18.94 12.20
N VAL A 246 -14.62 -18.18 11.25
CA VAL A 246 -13.91 -17.56 10.12
C VAL A 246 -14.27 -16.08 10.07
N HIS A 247 -13.24 -15.23 9.96
CA HIS A 247 -13.35 -13.80 9.77
C HIS A 247 -12.83 -13.44 8.37
N ASP A 248 -13.76 -13.19 7.44
CA ASP A 248 -13.42 -12.81 6.07
C ASP A 248 -13.27 -11.29 5.93
N TYR A 249 -12.07 -10.85 5.59
CA TYR A 249 -11.70 -9.44 5.47
C TYR A 249 -11.63 -8.93 4.03
N THR A 250 -11.89 -9.79 3.04
CA THR A 250 -11.70 -9.50 1.60
C THR A 250 -12.30 -8.16 1.20
N ALA A 251 -13.60 -7.96 1.46
CA ALA A 251 -14.31 -6.74 1.09
C ALA A 251 -13.80 -5.48 1.82
N LEU A 252 -13.30 -5.63 3.06
CA LEU A 252 -12.75 -4.48 3.78
C LEU A 252 -11.41 -4.05 3.16
N VAL A 253 -10.55 -5.03 2.83
CA VAL A 253 -9.24 -4.79 2.21
C VAL A 253 -9.42 -4.13 0.83
N GLU A 254 -10.33 -4.64 0.01
CA GLU A 254 -10.66 -4.05 -1.30
C GLU A 254 -11.13 -2.60 -1.18
N ARG A 255 -12.00 -2.32 -0.21
CA ARG A 255 -12.48 -0.95 0.01
C ARG A 255 -11.36 -0.01 0.46
N HIS A 256 -10.40 -0.49 1.25
CA HIS A 256 -9.22 0.30 1.62
C HIS A 256 -8.33 0.60 0.41
N ILE A 257 -8.04 -0.42 -0.40
CA ILE A 257 -7.25 -0.27 -1.65
C ILE A 257 -7.95 0.69 -2.60
N GLN A 258 -9.26 0.57 -2.76
CA GLN A 258 -10.06 1.46 -3.60
C GLN A 258 -10.00 2.92 -3.13
N SER A 259 -9.96 3.17 -1.82
CA SER A 259 -9.76 4.53 -1.30
C SER A 259 -8.40 5.10 -1.68
N GLY A 260 -7.33 4.30 -1.61
CA GLY A 260 -6.00 4.70 -2.09
C GLY A 260 -5.99 4.96 -3.59
N ARG A 261 -6.65 4.09 -4.36
CA ARG A 261 -6.80 4.21 -5.81
C ARG A 261 -7.44 5.52 -6.24
N GLU A 262 -8.48 5.96 -5.53
CA GLU A 262 -9.11 7.25 -5.81
C GLU A 262 -8.26 8.46 -5.41
N ASP A 263 -7.47 8.35 -4.34
CA ASP A 263 -6.59 9.41 -3.87
C ASP A 263 -5.46 9.68 -4.89
N GLU A 264 -4.72 8.63 -5.25
CA GLU A 264 -3.65 8.67 -6.27
C GLU A 264 -4.18 9.12 -7.63
N ALA A 265 -5.35 8.62 -8.06
CA ALA A 265 -5.95 9.03 -9.32
C ALA A 265 -6.30 10.52 -9.37
N LYS A 266 -6.84 11.08 -8.28
CA LYS A 266 -7.13 12.53 -8.19
C LYS A 266 -5.85 13.35 -8.19
N ALA A 267 -4.82 12.89 -7.47
CA ALA A 267 -3.51 13.51 -7.43
C ALA A 267 -2.84 13.55 -8.80
N GLU A 268 -2.90 12.44 -9.55
CA GLU A 268 -2.36 12.36 -10.90
C GLU A 268 -3.06 13.34 -11.86
N ILE A 269 -4.38 13.50 -11.75
CA ILE A 269 -5.14 14.51 -12.51
C ILE A 269 -4.69 15.94 -12.16
N ALA A 270 -4.42 16.23 -10.89
CA ALA A 270 -3.94 17.54 -10.45
C ALA A 270 -2.54 17.84 -11.00
N GLY A 271 -1.63 16.85 -10.95
CA GLY A 271 -0.30 16.92 -11.57
C GLY A 271 -0.36 17.20 -13.08
N TRP A 272 -1.26 16.52 -13.80
CA TRP A 272 -1.51 16.76 -15.22
C TRP A 272 -1.94 18.20 -15.51
N ASN A 273 -2.91 18.72 -14.77
CA ASN A 273 -3.41 20.09 -14.97
C ASN A 273 -2.32 21.13 -14.65
N ALA A 274 -1.50 20.90 -13.62
CA ALA A 274 -0.37 21.74 -13.28
C ALA A 274 0.69 21.76 -14.41
N LEU A 275 1.07 20.59 -14.94
CA LEU A 275 2.01 20.47 -16.06
C LEU A 275 1.45 21.14 -17.33
N ARG A 276 0.18 20.88 -17.67
CA ARG A 276 -0.48 21.47 -18.84
C ARG A 276 -0.47 22.99 -18.81
N SER A 277 -0.79 23.56 -17.65
CA SER A 277 -0.77 25.00 -17.41
C SER A 277 0.64 25.59 -17.55
N ARG A 278 1.68 24.86 -17.15
CA ARG A 278 3.07 25.26 -17.37
C ARG A 278 3.46 25.30 -18.83
N VAL A 279 3.18 24.22 -19.56
CA VAL A 279 3.52 24.09 -20.97
C VAL A 279 2.83 25.18 -21.79
N GLU A 280 1.56 25.46 -21.52
CA GLU A 280 0.86 26.57 -22.18
C GLU A 280 1.51 27.93 -21.86
N ARG A 281 1.87 28.18 -20.60
CA ARG A 281 2.53 29.45 -20.23
C ARG A 281 3.87 29.62 -20.94
N GLN A 282 4.63 28.54 -21.11
CA GLN A 282 5.94 28.58 -21.77
C GLN A 282 5.81 28.80 -23.29
N ASN A 283 4.82 28.16 -23.92
CA ASN A 283 4.73 28.09 -25.38
C ASN A 283 3.63 29.02 -25.97
N GLY A 284 2.80 29.63 -25.13
CA GLY A 284 1.60 30.38 -25.52
C GLY A 284 0.43 29.51 -26.01
N SER A 285 0.64 28.21 -26.18
CA SER A 285 -0.36 27.19 -26.54
C SER A 285 0.11 25.82 -26.05
N VAL A 286 -0.77 24.83 -26.04
CA VAL A 286 -0.43 23.47 -25.61
C VAL A 286 -1.07 22.40 -26.49
N THR A 287 -0.27 21.42 -26.86
CA THR A 287 -0.71 20.18 -27.51
C THR A 287 -0.28 18.96 -26.67
N LEU A 288 -0.86 17.79 -26.94
CA LEU A 288 -0.39 16.54 -26.31
C LEU A 288 1.08 16.25 -26.65
N THR A 289 1.56 16.68 -27.82
CA THR A 289 2.97 16.49 -28.21
C THR A 289 3.89 17.34 -27.35
N ASP A 290 3.52 18.60 -27.09
CA ASP A 290 4.28 19.49 -26.21
C ASP A 290 4.29 18.94 -24.78
N MET A 291 3.15 18.44 -24.29
CA MET A 291 3.06 17.76 -23.00
C MET A 291 4.03 16.57 -22.92
N ARG A 292 4.00 15.68 -23.91
CA ARG A 292 4.86 14.49 -23.92
C ARG A 292 6.34 14.83 -24.03
N GLN A 293 6.70 15.87 -24.78
CA GLN A 293 8.08 16.38 -24.82
C GLN A 293 8.51 16.98 -23.48
N ALA A 294 7.59 17.65 -22.78
CA ALA A 294 7.86 18.30 -21.51
C ALA A 294 8.12 17.31 -20.36
N ALA A 295 7.36 16.20 -20.29
CA ALA A 295 7.48 15.18 -19.23
C ALA A 295 6.94 13.81 -19.68
N GLN A 296 7.64 13.13 -20.58
CA GLN A 296 7.18 11.89 -21.22
C GLN A 296 6.68 10.83 -20.22
N GLN A 297 7.46 10.54 -19.18
CA GLN A 297 7.13 9.47 -18.23
C GLN A 297 5.81 9.73 -17.49
N ARG A 298 5.49 10.99 -17.20
CA ARG A 298 4.23 11.41 -16.55
C ARG A 298 3.06 11.40 -17.53
N VAL A 299 3.31 11.85 -18.76
CA VAL A 299 2.25 12.01 -19.76
C VAL A 299 1.77 10.68 -20.31
N ASP A 300 2.62 9.66 -20.38
CA ASP A 300 2.28 8.35 -20.95
C ASP A 300 1.16 7.58 -20.20
N ASP A 301 0.73 8.03 -19.01
CA ASP A 301 -0.49 7.55 -18.33
C ASP A 301 -1.79 8.08 -18.90
N PHE A 302 -1.73 9.21 -19.58
CA PHE A 302 -2.92 9.94 -20.04
C PHE A 302 -3.17 9.71 -21.52
N VAL A 303 -2.10 9.41 -22.27
CA VAL A 303 -2.11 9.36 -23.72
C VAL A 303 -1.50 8.06 -24.24
N GLU A 304 -1.84 7.73 -25.48
CA GLU A 304 -1.24 6.64 -26.24
C GLU A 304 -0.99 7.07 -27.69
N SER A 305 -0.12 6.33 -28.38
CA SER A 305 0.16 6.57 -29.80
C SER A 305 -0.71 5.66 -30.65
N THR A 306 -1.60 6.27 -31.44
CA THR A 306 -2.48 5.58 -32.39
C THR A 306 -2.21 6.12 -33.79
N ASN A 307 -1.82 5.26 -34.74
CA ASN A 307 -1.45 5.65 -36.11
C ASN A 307 -0.40 6.78 -36.15
N ASN A 308 0.64 6.68 -35.33
CA ASN A 308 1.71 7.69 -35.16
C ASN A 308 1.22 9.07 -34.68
N LYS A 309 -0.01 9.16 -34.13
CA LYS A 309 -0.54 10.38 -33.52
C LYS A 309 -0.79 10.14 -32.03
N LEU A 310 -0.38 11.11 -31.22
CA LEU A 310 -0.68 11.10 -29.79
C LEU A 310 -2.15 11.46 -29.57
N VAL A 311 -2.87 10.59 -28.87
CA VAL A 311 -4.29 10.75 -28.50
C VAL A 311 -4.47 10.41 -27.03
N PRO A 312 -5.51 10.93 -26.34
CA PRO A 312 -5.84 10.44 -25.01
C PRO A 312 -6.10 8.94 -25.05
N ARG A 313 -5.74 8.23 -23.98
CA ARG A 313 -6.12 6.81 -23.83
C ARG A 313 -7.63 6.65 -23.92
N ALA A 314 -8.11 5.51 -24.42
CA ALA A 314 -9.53 5.30 -24.70
C ALA A 314 -10.49 5.55 -23.51
N ASN A 315 -10.01 5.38 -22.27
CA ASN A 315 -10.78 5.62 -21.04
C ASN A 315 -10.65 7.06 -20.49
N VAL A 316 -9.83 7.91 -21.11
CA VAL A 316 -9.54 9.27 -20.66
C VAL A 316 -10.37 10.30 -21.43
N SER A 317 -11.01 11.22 -20.70
CA SER A 317 -11.71 12.37 -21.29
C SER A 317 -11.04 13.68 -20.89
N LEU A 318 -10.50 14.39 -21.89
CA LEU A 318 -9.92 15.73 -21.75
C LEU A 318 -10.92 16.80 -22.19
N ASN A 319 -10.85 17.97 -21.53
CA ASN A 319 -11.51 19.18 -21.98
C ASN A 319 -10.86 19.72 -23.25
N ALA A 320 -11.52 20.68 -23.92
CA ALA A 320 -11.02 21.26 -25.17
C ALA A 320 -9.65 21.94 -25.02
N ASP A 321 -9.36 22.47 -23.83
CA ASP A 321 -8.08 23.08 -23.48
C ASP A 321 -7.02 22.07 -23.01
N LEU A 322 -7.31 20.76 -23.06
CA LEU A 322 -6.50 19.66 -22.53
C LEU A 322 -6.42 19.56 -21.01
N THR A 323 -7.18 20.34 -20.24
CA THR A 323 -7.36 20.06 -18.81
C THR A 323 -8.16 18.78 -18.61
N MET A 324 -8.02 18.15 -17.45
CA MET A 324 -8.80 17.00 -17.05
C MET A 324 -9.59 17.30 -15.77
N SER A 325 -10.91 17.19 -15.85
CA SER A 325 -11.78 17.28 -14.68
C SER A 325 -11.79 15.97 -13.90
N GLN A 326 -11.80 16.04 -12.56
CA GLN A 326 -11.92 14.88 -11.67
C GLN A 326 -13.35 14.30 -11.64
N THR A 327 -13.90 13.94 -12.80
CA THR A 327 -15.18 13.22 -12.90
C THR A 327 -14.99 11.77 -12.41
N PRO A 328 -16.04 11.07 -11.95
CA PRO A 328 -15.93 9.66 -11.59
C PRO A 328 -15.30 8.78 -12.69
N ALA A 329 -15.59 9.08 -13.96
CA ALA A 329 -15.00 8.37 -15.09
C ALA A 329 -13.49 8.62 -15.23
N ASN A 330 -13.04 9.87 -15.14
CA ASN A 330 -11.61 10.19 -15.23
C ASN A 330 -10.82 9.70 -13.99
N VAL A 331 -11.42 9.75 -12.80
CA VAL A 331 -10.81 9.16 -11.59
C VAL A 331 -10.68 7.64 -11.76
N ALA A 332 -11.71 6.95 -12.27
CA ALA A 332 -11.62 5.52 -12.56
C ALA A 332 -10.57 5.21 -13.64
N ALA A 333 -10.45 6.06 -14.65
CA ALA A 333 -9.46 5.94 -15.72
C ALA A 333 -8.03 6.10 -15.21
N MET A 334 -7.76 7.11 -14.39
CA MET A 334 -6.43 7.31 -13.80
C MET A 334 -6.11 6.27 -12.74
N GLY A 335 -7.10 5.78 -11.99
CA GLY A 335 -6.91 4.60 -11.17
C GLY A 335 -6.46 3.40 -12.01
N HIS A 336 -6.97 3.24 -13.24
CA HIS A 336 -6.55 2.14 -14.12
C HIS A 336 -5.18 2.37 -14.76
N ASN A 337 -4.93 3.59 -15.25
CA ASN A 337 -3.73 3.89 -16.02
C ASN A 337 -2.50 4.10 -15.14
N TYR A 338 -2.69 4.57 -13.89
CA TYR A 338 -1.62 4.89 -12.95
C TYR A 338 -1.57 3.96 -11.73
N PHE A 339 -2.63 3.87 -10.94
CA PHE A 339 -2.62 3.07 -9.70
C PHE A 339 -2.50 1.57 -10.00
N ASP A 340 -3.30 1.06 -10.94
CA ASP A 340 -3.35 -0.37 -11.29
C ASP A 340 -2.18 -0.81 -12.20
N ARG A 341 -1.11 0.00 -12.32
CA ARG A 341 0.09 -0.34 -13.11
C ARG A 341 0.76 -1.60 -12.53
N PRO A 342 1.09 -2.60 -13.35
CA PRO A 342 1.69 -3.83 -12.87
C PRO A 342 3.20 -3.66 -12.64
N VAL A 343 3.79 -4.48 -11.76
CA VAL A 343 5.26 -4.58 -11.62
C VAL A 343 5.91 -5.12 -12.91
N SER A 344 5.22 -6.01 -13.62
CA SER A 344 5.67 -6.58 -14.89
C SER A 344 4.51 -6.60 -15.88
N PRO A 345 4.41 -5.59 -16.77
CA PRO A 345 3.37 -5.55 -17.80
C PRO A 345 3.38 -6.82 -18.65
N THR A 346 2.20 -7.39 -18.87
CA THR A 346 2.02 -8.58 -19.73
C THR A 346 1.82 -8.15 -21.19
N ASN A 347 1.94 -9.10 -22.13
CA ASN A 347 1.71 -8.81 -23.55
C ASN A 347 0.29 -8.26 -23.77
N GLY A 348 0.20 -7.03 -24.28
CA GLY A 348 -1.07 -6.32 -24.50
C GLY A 348 -1.37 -5.27 -23.43
N ASP A 349 -0.66 -5.25 -22.31
CA ASP A 349 -0.67 -4.15 -21.37
C ASP A 349 0.37 -3.10 -21.79
N ASN A 350 -0.11 -1.91 -22.17
CA ASN A 350 0.72 -0.80 -22.63
C ASN A 350 0.94 0.26 -21.52
N ARG A 351 0.62 -0.06 -20.27
CA ARG A 351 0.90 0.77 -19.11
C ARG A 351 2.35 0.59 -18.66
N GLN A 352 2.91 1.61 -18.01
CA GLN A 352 4.27 1.54 -17.48
C GLN A 352 4.34 0.58 -16.30
N ALA A 353 5.54 0.04 -16.03
CA ALA A 353 5.77 -0.76 -14.85
C ALA A 353 5.70 0.11 -13.57
N MET A 354 5.21 -0.48 -12.47
CA MET A 354 5.22 0.12 -11.14
C MET A 354 6.31 -0.50 -10.28
N HIS A 355 7.01 0.35 -9.53
CA HIS A 355 8.13 -0.06 -8.69
C HIS A 355 8.03 0.61 -7.32
N LEU A 356 7.17 0.07 -6.45
CA LEU A 356 7.00 0.52 -5.07
C LEU A 356 7.65 -0.44 -4.07
N GLY A 357 7.82 0.04 -2.83
CA GLY A 357 8.45 -0.72 -1.76
C GLY A 357 9.96 -0.93 -1.97
N HIS A 358 10.58 -1.67 -1.07
CA HIS A 358 12.00 -1.99 -1.18
C HIS A 358 12.30 -2.75 -2.49
N GLY A 359 13.33 -2.33 -3.22
CA GLY A 359 13.73 -2.96 -4.49
C GLY A 359 12.75 -2.80 -5.65
N GLY A 360 11.66 -2.03 -5.49
CA GLY A 360 10.68 -1.80 -6.57
C GLY A 360 9.87 -3.04 -6.94
N VAL A 361 9.65 -3.93 -5.98
CA VAL A 361 9.02 -5.25 -6.16
C VAL A 361 7.49 -5.25 -6.00
N SER A 362 6.91 -4.13 -5.57
CA SER A 362 5.49 -4.03 -5.25
C SER A 362 4.76 -3.06 -6.18
N ASP A 363 3.45 -3.27 -6.31
CA ASP A 363 2.52 -2.33 -6.92
C ASP A 363 1.69 -1.61 -5.83
N TYR A 364 0.82 -0.69 -6.25
CA TYR A 364 0.03 0.11 -5.32
C TYR A 364 -0.95 -0.73 -4.49
N ALA A 365 -1.62 -1.71 -5.10
CA ALA A 365 -2.59 -2.55 -4.39
C ALA A 365 -1.92 -3.29 -3.22
N ASN A 366 -0.76 -3.90 -3.48
CA ASN A 366 0.00 -4.62 -2.47
C ASN A 366 0.67 -3.68 -1.46
N TYR A 367 1.17 -2.53 -1.90
CA TYR A 367 1.73 -1.51 -1.00
C TYR A 367 0.69 -1.02 0.03
N TYR A 368 -0.53 -0.71 -0.41
CA TYR A 368 -1.62 -0.30 0.47
C TYR A 368 -2.16 -1.45 1.34
N ALA A 369 -2.22 -2.67 0.80
CA ALA A 369 -2.67 -3.84 1.54
C ALA A 369 -1.79 -4.16 2.76
N GLY A 370 -0.50 -3.80 2.75
CA GLY A 370 0.38 -4.03 3.90
C GLY A 370 -0.12 -3.38 5.20
N TRP A 371 -0.62 -2.13 5.13
CA TRP A 371 -1.22 -1.46 6.30
C TRP A 371 -2.57 -2.11 6.69
N ALA A 372 -3.34 -2.55 5.70
CA ALA A 372 -4.63 -3.20 5.90
C ALA A 372 -4.46 -4.52 6.69
N VAL A 373 -3.48 -5.34 6.30
CA VAL A 373 -3.10 -6.59 6.97
C VAL A 373 -2.57 -6.34 8.37
N ALA A 374 -1.67 -5.36 8.56
CA ALA A 374 -1.17 -5.00 9.88
C ALA A 374 -2.29 -4.58 10.84
N THR A 375 -3.28 -3.84 10.34
CA THR A 375 -4.46 -3.45 11.13
C THR A 375 -5.32 -4.65 11.51
N ILE A 376 -5.56 -5.59 10.58
CA ILE A 376 -6.25 -6.86 10.89
C ILE A 376 -5.53 -7.60 12.01
N SER A 377 -4.21 -7.74 11.90
CA SER A 377 -3.38 -8.38 12.93
C SER A 377 -3.60 -7.77 14.31
N VAL A 378 -3.53 -6.44 14.41
CA VAL A 378 -3.66 -5.73 15.68
C VAL A 378 -5.04 -5.93 16.31
N GLU A 379 -6.10 -5.79 15.51
CA GLU A 379 -7.47 -5.89 16.02
C GLU A 379 -7.88 -7.34 16.37
N GLU A 380 -7.42 -8.34 15.60
CA GLU A 380 -7.61 -9.77 15.93
C GLU A 380 -6.89 -10.19 17.22
N GLN A 381 -5.68 -9.69 17.44
CA GLN A 381 -4.92 -9.94 18.67
C GLN A 381 -5.58 -9.28 19.90
N ASN A 382 -6.21 -8.10 19.71
CA ASN A 382 -6.89 -7.38 20.78
C ASN A 382 -8.28 -7.93 21.12
N ALA A 383 -8.89 -8.72 20.24
CA ALA A 383 -10.22 -9.27 20.45
C ALA A 383 -10.21 -10.40 21.51
N ALA A 384 -11.19 -10.38 22.41
CA ALA A 384 -11.35 -11.42 23.42
C ALA A 384 -12.16 -12.61 22.86
N HIS A 385 -11.50 -13.75 22.63
CA HIS A 385 -12.13 -14.95 22.07
C HIS A 385 -12.68 -15.87 23.18
N ARG A 386 -13.95 -16.30 23.07
CA ARG A 386 -14.55 -17.24 24.05
C ARG A 386 -13.99 -18.65 23.84
N HIS A 387 -13.62 -19.30 24.95
CA HIS A 387 -13.11 -20.69 24.98
C HIS A 387 -11.76 -20.93 24.28
N GLY A 388 -11.03 -19.88 23.90
CA GLY A 388 -9.65 -19.99 23.42
C GLY A 388 -9.47 -20.46 21.98
N VAL A 389 -10.55 -20.67 21.20
CA VAL A 389 -10.46 -20.95 19.76
C VAL A 389 -10.25 -19.63 19.04
N LYS A 390 -9.08 -19.44 18.41
CA LYS A 390 -8.81 -18.28 17.57
C LYS A 390 -9.57 -18.41 16.24
N PRO A 391 -10.32 -17.39 15.81
CA PRO A 391 -10.91 -17.35 14.47
C PRO A 391 -9.85 -17.48 13.39
N GLN A 392 -10.21 -18.09 12.27
CA GLN A 392 -9.36 -18.12 11.08
C GLN A 392 -9.59 -16.83 10.28
N VAL A 393 -8.53 -16.03 10.13
CA VAL A 393 -8.52 -14.89 9.19
C VAL A 393 -8.61 -15.46 7.77
N GLN A 394 -9.48 -14.90 6.95
CA GLN A 394 -9.63 -15.29 5.56
C GLN A 394 -9.58 -14.06 4.66
N ILE A 395 -8.84 -14.15 3.55
CA ILE A 395 -8.75 -13.13 2.51
C ILE A 395 -8.73 -13.83 1.16
N ASN A 396 -9.58 -13.44 0.21
CA ASN A 396 -9.45 -13.89 -1.17
C ASN A 396 -8.38 -13.05 -1.88
N MET A 397 -7.15 -13.55 -1.90
CA MET A 397 -6.00 -12.79 -2.39
C MET A 397 -6.12 -12.46 -3.88
N ALA A 398 -6.54 -13.43 -4.70
CA ALA A 398 -6.70 -13.24 -6.13
C ALA A 398 -7.82 -12.24 -6.48
N HIS A 399 -8.96 -12.30 -5.79
CA HIS A 399 -10.06 -11.37 -6.02
C HIS A 399 -9.70 -9.94 -5.60
N ALA A 400 -8.94 -9.78 -4.52
CA ALA A 400 -8.42 -8.49 -4.09
C ALA A 400 -7.18 -8.00 -4.89
N GLY A 401 -6.66 -8.80 -5.83
CA GLY A 401 -5.47 -8.46 -6.62
C GLY A 401 -4.15 -8.49 -5.84
N LEU A 402 -4.08 -9.29 -4.78
CA LEU A 402 -2.98 -9.30 -3.81
C LEU A 402 -2.03 -10.49 -4.00
N ARG A 403 -0.79 -10.27 -3.56
CA ARG A 403 0.30 -11.24 -3.51
C ARG A 403 1.09 -11.03 -2.23
N GLU A 404 1.07 -12.04 -1.36
CA GLU A 404 1.86 -12.10 -0.13
C GLU A 404 3.33 -11.75 -0.38
N SER A 405 3.92 -12.33 -1.43
CA SER A 405 5.32 -12.09 -1.78
C SER A 405 5.64 -10.62 -2.07
N MET A 406 4.73 -9.86 -2.69
CA MET A 406 4.97 -8.45 -2.99
C MET A 406 4.94 -7.58 -1.74
N MET A 407 4.03 -7.90 -0.81
CA MET A 407 3.97 -7.21 0.49
C MET A 407 5.23 -7.49 1.31
N GLU A 408 5.65 -8.75 1.40
CA GLU A 408 6.81 -9.13 2.21
C GLU A 408 8.13 -8.65 1.64
N GLN A 409 8.36 -8.86 0.34
CA GLN A 409 9.57 -8.33 -0.32
C GLN A 409 9.58 -6.79 -0.31
N GLY A 410 8.40 -6.16 -0.30
CA GLY A 410 8.23 -4.72 -0.14
C GLY A 410 8.54 -4.20 1.27
N GLY A 411 8.66 -5.09 2.27
CA GLY A 411 8.93 -4.76 3.67
C GLY A 411 7.68 -4.63 4.53
N LEU A 412 6.86 -5.71 4.60
CA LEU A 412 5.63 -5.73 5.38
C LEU A 412 5.90 -5.45 6.86
N ASN A 413 5.29 -4.38 7.38
CA ASN A 413 5.43 -3.98 8.79
C ASN A 413 4.21 -4.38 9.63
N LEU A 414 4.37 -5.45 10.43
CA LEU A 414 3.37 -5.96 11.37
C LEU A 414 3.49 -5.40 12.82
N GLU A 415 4.10 -4.23 13.00
CA GLU A 415 4.14 -3.56 14.29
C GLU A 415 2.74 -3.25 14.88
N PRO A 416 2.59 -3.22 16.22
CA PRO A 416 3.65 -3.39 17.22
C PRO A 416 3.99 -4.86 17.53
N SER A 417 3.15 -5.82 17.09
CA SER A 417 3.32 -7.22 17.49
C SER A 417 4.55 -7.89 16.86
N ARG A 418 4.84 -7.55 15.60
CA ARG A 418 5.84 -8.20 14.73
C ARG A 418 5.64 -9.73 14.61
N GLN A 419 4.49 -10.25 15.06
CA GLN A 419 4.15 -11.66 14.96
C GLN A 419 3.54 -11.94 13.59
N SER A 420 3.86 -13.11 13.04
CA SER A 420 3.27 -13.56 11.80
C SER A 420 1.76 -13.75 11.94
N VAL A 421 1.02 -13.52 10.85
CA VAL A 421 -0.45 -13.56 10.81
C VAL A 421 -0.89 -14.73 9.93
N PRO A 422 -1.32 -15.86 10.52
CA PRO A 422 -1.91 -16.94 9.75
C PRO A 422 -3.22 -16.49 9.10
N TYR A 423 -3.42 -16.82 7.84
CA TYR A 423 -4.68 -16.60 7.13
C TYR A 423 -4.99 -17.74 6.17
N LEU A 424 -6.25 -17.81 5.72
CA LEU A 424 -6.70 -18.69 4.66
C LEU A 424 -6.89 -17.88 3.38
N ASP A 425 -6.17 -18.25 2.32
CA ASP A 425 -6.42 -17.73 0.98
C ASP A 425 -7.62 -18.46 0.36
N SER A 426 -8.75 -17.77 0.25
CA SER A 426 -9.98 -18.30 -0.34
C SER A 426 -10.07 -18.14 -1.86
N SER A 427 -8.95 -17.84 -2.53
CA SER A 427 -8.85 -17.80 -3.99
C SER A 427 -9.18 -19.14 -4.66
N THR A 428 -8.99 -20.25 -3.95
CA THR A 428 -9.33 -21.62 -4.38
C THR A 428 -10.18 -22.34 -3.33
N GLN A 429 -10.83 -23.43 -3.73
CA GLN A 429 -11.58 -24.29 -2.81
C GLN A 429 -10.97 -25.70 -2.76
N PRO A 430 -10.55 -26.21 -1.58
CA PRO A 430 -10.57 -25.54 -0.27
C PRO A 430 -9.59 -24.36 -0.19
N ALA A 431 -9.86 -23.43 0.74
CA ALA A 431 -8.97 -22.29 1.00
C ALA A 431 -7.60 -22.79 1.48
N VAL A 432 -6.53 -22.13 1.02
CA VAL A 432 -5.14 -22.56 1.25
C VAL A 432 -4.56 -21.82 2.46
N PRO A 433 -3.99 -22.50 3.45
CA PRO A 433 -3.34 -21.83 4.58
C PRO A 433 -2.08 -21.09 4.14
N HIS A 434 -1.95 -19.87 4.62
CA HIS A 434 -0.82 -18.98 4.38
C HIS A 434 -0.47 -18.16 5.64
N THR A 435 0.60 -17.37 5.56
CA THR A 435 1.10 -16.56 6.67
C THR A 435 1.66 -15.26 6.13
N PHE A 436 1.26 -14.13 6.70
CA PHE A 436 1.97 -12.87 6.51
C PHE A 436 3.07 -12.73 7.55
N ASP A 437 4.30 -12.49 7.12
CA ASP A 437 5.48 -12.33 7.97
C ASP A 437 5.96 -10.88 8.08
N HIS A 438 6.46 -10.53 9.26
CA HIS A 438 7.12 -9.23 9.46
C HIS A 438 8.47 -9.23 8.74
N THR A 439 8.62 -8.31 7.78
CA THR A 439 9.75 -8.26 6.84
C THR A 439 10.27 -6.84 6.64
N ALA A 440 9.75 -5.86 7.39
CA ALA A 440 10.28 -4.50 7.41
C ALA A 440 11.70 -4.42 8.01
N ASP A 441 11.99 -5.27 9.01
CA ASP A 441 13.30 -5.44 9.63
C ASP A 441 13.56 -6.92 10.03
N GLY A 442 14.72 -7.18 10.65
CA GLY A 442 15.04 -8.51 11.19
C GLY A 442 15.62 -9.50 10.18
N PRO A 443 15.61 -10.82 10.48
CA PRO A 443 16.29 -11.84 9.69
C PRO A 443 15.68 -12.08 8.30
N ASN A 444 14.38 -11.81 8.14
CA ASN A 444 13.65 -11.94 6.87
C ASN A 444 13.44 -10.58 6.18
N GLN A 445 14.25 -9.56 6.52
CA GLN A 445 14.08 -8.22 5.98
C GLN A 445 14.06 -8.24 4.44
N PHE A 446 12.97 -7.71 3.87
CA PHE A 446 12.69 -7.66 2.42
C PHE A 446 12.73 -9.02 1.71
N GLN A 447 12.47 -10.11 2.43
CA GLN A 447 12.42 -11.45 1.87
C GLN A 447 11.02 -12.04 2.03
N TYR A 448 10.54 -12.67 0.96
CA TYR A 448 9.37 -13.52 1.03
C TYR A 448 9.67 -14.74 1.89
N VAL A 449 8.80 -15.07 2.84
CA VAL A 449 8.88 -16.26 3.68
C VAL A 449 7.86 -17.27 3.16
N PRO A 450 8.30 -18.32 2.43
CA PRO A 450 7.38 -19.34 1.97
C PRO A 450 6.75 -20.03 3.18
N VAL A 451 5.43 -20.19 3.13
CA VAL A 451 4.68 -20.96 4.12
C VAL A 451 5.19 -22.40 4.06
N ALA A 452 5.98 -22.79 5.05
CA ALA A 452 6.34 -24.18 5.22
C ALA A 452 5.05 -24.96 5.53
N PRO A 453 4.76 -26.06 4.83
CA PRO A 453 3.62 -26.90 5.13
C PRO A 453 3.67 -27.31 6.62
N ALA A 454 2.57 -27.07 7.34
CA ALA A 454 2.46 -27.41 8.76
C ALA A 454 2.87 -28.87 8.96
N ARG A 455 3.82 -29.11 9.85
CA ARG A 455 4.38 -30.46 9.98
C ARG A 455 3.40 -31.35 10.75
N LEU A 456 3.32 -32.61 10.35
CA LEU A 456 2.42 -33.57 11.01
C LEU A 456 2.80 -33.84 12.48
N ASP A 457 4.02 -33.51 12.93
CA ASP A 457 4.45 -33.64 14.33
C ASP A 457 3.94 -32.52 15.24
N GLU A 458 3.36 -31.45 14.66
CA GLU A 458 2.76 -30.36 15.41
C GLU A 458 1.43 -30.79 16.07
N PRO A 459 1.19 -30.48 17.36
CA PRO A 459 0.00 -30.96 18.09
C PRO A 459 -1.35 -30.58 17.48
N ASP A 460 -1.41 -29.44 16.80
CA ASP A 460 -2.64 -28.88 16.22
C ASP A 460 -2.90 -29.37 14.78
N HIS A 461 -2.00 -30.17 14.20
CA HIS A 461 -2.18 -30.71 12.85
C HIS A 461 -3.30 -31.76 12.82
N ALA A 462 -4.19 -31.71 11.81
CA ALA A 462 -5.36 -32.59 11.72
C ALA A 462 -5.01 -34.09 11.75
N ASP A 463 -3.87 -34.46 11.15
CA ASP A 463 -3.34 -35.83 11.16
C ASP A 463 -2.19 -36.09 12.15
N HIS A 464 -2.03 -35.22 13.16
CA HIS A 464 -1.06 -35.44 14.23
C HIS A 464 -1.24 -36.81 14.91
N ALA A 465 -2.49 -37.27 15.04
CA ALA A 465 -2.79 -38.60 15.57
C ALA A 465 -2.24 -39.74 14.68
N LEU A 466 -2.42 -39.66 13.36
CA LEU A 466 -1.92 -40.67 12.44
C LEU A 466 -0.38 -40.67 12.38
N PHE A 467 0.23 -39.48 12.40
CA PHE A 467 1.68 -39.35 12.51
C PHE A 467 2.22 -40.02 13.77
N LYS A 468 1.60 -39.80 14.94
CA LYS A 468 2.00 -40.49 16.17
C LYS A 468 1.87 -42.01 16.08
N GLN A 469 0.85 -42.53 15.39
CA GLN A 469 0.73 -43.96 15.13
C GLN A 469 1.88 -44.47 14.26
N ALA A 470 2.11 -43.83 13.11
CA ALA A 470 3.23 -44.16 12.21
C ALA A 470 4.56 -44.16 12.98
N ARG A 471 4.85 -43.08 13.71
CA ARG A 471 6.06 -42.91 14.53
C ARG A 471 6.22 -44.00 15.58
N GLY A 472 5.14 -44.37 16.27
CA GLY A 472 5.17 -45.46 17.26
C GLY A 472 5.56 -46.79 16.64
N HIS A 473 5.02 -47.12 15.47
CA HIS A 473 5.38 -48.34 14.75
C HIS A 473 6.82 -48.31 14.23
N VAL A 474 7.26 -47.19 13.63
CA VAL A 474 8.62 -47.06 13.10
C VAL A 474 9.65 -47.12 14.22
N ALA A 475 9.40 -46.46 15.36
CA ALA A 475 10.28 -46.52 16.52
C ALA A 475 10.41 -47.95 17.07
N ALA A 476 9.32 -48.73 17.09
CA ALA A 476 9.36 -50.14 17.48
C ALA A 476 10.16 -51.00 16.49
N LEU A 477 10.01 -50.72 15.18
CA LEU A 477 10.81 -51.37 14.14
C LEU A 477 12.30 -51.04 14.30
N ASP A 478 12.66 -49.77 14.50
CA ASP A 478 14.04 -49.34 14.74
C ASP A 478 14.65 -50.10 15.92
N GLN A 479 13.94 -50.17 17.04
CA GLN A 479 14.39 -50.93 18.21
C GLN A 479 14.60 -52.42 17.91
N SER A 480 13.70 -53.04 17.14
CA SER A 480 13.84 -54.45 16.73
C SER A 480 15.05 -54.71 15.85
N LEU A 481 15.50 -53.68 15.11
CA LEU A 481 16.70 -53.70 14.27
C LEU A 481 17.95 -53.22 15.02
N GLY A 482 17.87 -52.97 16.33
CA GLY A 482 18.99 -52.49 17.14
C GLY A 482 19.35 -51.01 16.92
N ARG A 483 18.43 -50.21 16.38
CA ARG A 483 18.57 -48.76 16.18
C ARG A 483 17.82 -48.00 17.27
N THR A 484 18.38 -46.87 17.70
CA THR A 484 17.69 -45.91 18.57
C THR A 484 16.84 -44.98 17.70
N PRO A 485 15.56 -44.75 18.02
CA PRO A 485 14.74 -43.79 17.30
C PRO A 485 15.37 -42.39 17.29
N ASP A 486 15.42 -41.76 16.12
CA ASP A 486 16.10 -40.49 15.86
C ASP A 486 15.33 -39.63 14.84
N GLN A 487 15.99 -38.60 14.29
CA GLN A 487 15.38 -37.73 13.27
C GLN A 487 14.89 -38.51 12.04
N HIS A 488 15.58 -39.58 11.64
CA HIS A 488 15.21 -40.38 10.48
C HIS A 488 13.93 -41.19 10.73
N THR A 489 13.72 -41.63 11.98
CA THR A 489 12.44 -42.22 12.43
C THR A 489 11.30 -41.24 12.19
N ASP A 490 11.47 -39.99 12.60
CA ASP A 490 10.42 -38.97 12.46
C ASP A 490 10.15 -38.67 10.99
N GLN A 491 11.22 -38.52 10.18
CA GLN A 491 11.14 -38.24 8.74
C GLN A 491 10.36 -39.29 7.95
N ILE A 492 10.73 -40.57 8.09
CA ILE A 492 10.02 -41.65 7.38
C ILE A 492 8.59 -41.84 7.90
N SER A 493 8.34 -41.53 9.18
CA SER A 493 6.99 -41.60 9.78
C SER A 493 6.06 -40.52 9.22
N SER A 494 6.57 -39.32 8.99
CA SER A 494 5.82 -38.25 8.32
C SER A 494 5.45 -38.64 6.89
N ALA A 495 6.42 -39.14 6.11
CA ALA A 495 6.16 -39.62 4.75
C ALA A 495 5.13 -40.77 4.72
N LEU A 496 5.27 -41.73 5.64
CA LEU A 496 4.36 -42.88 5.73
C LEU A 496 2.92 -42.46 6.10
N ALA A 497 2.75 -41.50 7.01
CA ALA A 497 1.43 -40.99 7.38
C ALA A 497 0.73 -40.28 6.22
N VAL A 498 1.47 -39.46 5.46
CA VAL A 498 0.93 -38.78 4.26
C VAL A 498 0.55 -39.80 3.18
N GLN A 499 1.43 -40.76 2.88
CA GLN A 499 1.15 -41.79 1.88
C GLN A 499 -0.01 -42.70 2.31
N ALA A 500 -0.15 -42.99 3.61
CA ALA A 500 -1.29 -43.73 4.15
C ALA A 500 -2.63 -43.02 3.86
N ARG A 501 -2.70 -41.69 4.02
CA ARG A 501 -3.90 -40.92 3.65
C ARG A 501 -4.17 -40.98 2.16
N PHE A 502 -3.14 -40.76 1.34
CA PHE A 502 -3.25 -40.81 -0.11
C PHE A 502 -3.82 -42.15 -0.59
N ASP A 503 -3.38 -43.26 0.01
CA ASP A 503 -3.81 -44.62 -0.31
C ASP A 503 -5.10 -45.06 0.40
N GLY A 504 -5.78 -44.15 1.12
CA GLY A 504 -7.10 -44.40 1.70
C GLY A 504 -7.11 -45.03 3.10
N LEU A 505 -5.96 -45.13 3.78
CA LEU A 505 -5.88 -45.67 5.13
C LEU A 505 -6.39 -44.64 6.16
N HIS A 506 -7.20 -45.12 7.10
CA HIS A 506 -7.72 -44.37 8.24
C HIS A 506 -6.78 -44.44 9.45
N ARG A 507 -6.08 -45.57 9.60
CA ARG A 507 -5.11 -45.86 10.67
C ARG A 507 -4.01 -46.77 10.15
N ILE A 508 -2.96 -46.95 10.94
CA ILE A 508 -1.90 -47.92 10.68
C ILE A 508 -1.96 -48.98 11.79
N ASP A 509 -2.18 -50.24 11.42
CA ASP A 509 -2.26 -51.35 12.36
C ASP A 509 -0.93 -52.11 12.46
N GLN A 510 -0.17 -52.20 11.37
CA GLN A 510 1.13 -52.84 11.33
C GLN A 510 2.03 -52.21 10.26
N ILE A 511 3.34 -52.23 10.49
CA ILE A 511 4.35 -51.92 9.49
C ILE A 511 5.32 -53.09 9.29
N ALA A 512 5.92 -53.17 8.11
CA ALA A 512 6.96 -54.14 7.81
C ALA A 512 7.97 -53.57 6.82
N LEU A 513 9.25 -53.90 7.01
CA LEU A 513 10.29 -53.62 6.04
C LEU A 513 10.23 -54.65 4.90
N SER A 514 10.41 -54.23 3.65
CA SER A 514 10.54 -55.15 2.53
C SER A 514 11.77 -56.05 2.67
N THR A 515 11.76 -57.21 2.03
CA THR A 515 12.86 -58.20 2.10
C THR A 515 14.20 -57.64 1.63
N ASP A 516 14.19 -56.67 0.72
CA ASP A 516 15.36 -55.97 0.21
C ASP A 516 15.71 -54.68 0.99
N GLY A 517 14.92 -54.31 2.00
CA GLY A 517 15.14 -53.14 2.84
C GLY A 517 14.81 -51.79 2.20
N ASN A 518 14.34 -51.77 0.94
CA ASN A 518 14.16 -50.54 0.17
C ASN A 518 12.80 -49.86 0.39
N ARG A 519 11.82 -50.54 1.01
CA ARG A 519 10.50 -49.99 1.27
C ARG A 519 10.00 -50.32 2.67
N LEU A 520 9.32 -49.35 3.25
CA LEU A 520 8.53 -49.53 4.46
C LEU A 520 7.05 -49.63 4.08
N TRP A 521 6.43 -50.75 4.43
CA TRP A 521 5.02 -51.02 4.21
C TRP A 521 4.22 -50.71 5.46
N ALA A 522 3.01 -50.18 5.28
CA ALA A 522 2.01 -50.09 6.34
C ALA A 522 0.69 -50.71 5.87
N VAL A 523 -0.03 -51.31 6.81
CA VAL A 523 -1.32 -51.96 6.55
C VAL A 523 -2.38 -51.56 7.56
N GLN A 524 -3.62 -51.51 7.09
CA GLN A 524 -4.81 -51.43 7.91
C GLN A 524 -5.63 -52.71 7.72
N MET A 525 -5.88 -53.44 8.80
CA MET A 525 -6.61 -54.70 8.80
C MET A 525 -8.11 -54.46 9.09
N PRO A 526 -9.03 -55.22 8.45
CA PRO A 526 -10.44 -55.17 8.80
C PRO A 526 -10.70 -55.65 10.24
N PRO A 527 -11.60 -54.97 11.01
CA PRO A 527 -11.96 -55.44 12.34
C PRO A 527 -12.50 -56.88 12.34
N GLY A 528 -11.98 -57.72 13.23
CA GLY A 528 -12.48 -59.08 13.46
C GLY A 528 -12.07 -60.13 12.42
N ARG A 529 -11.21 -59.79 11.45
CA ARG A 529 -10.62 -60.75 10.51
C ARG A 529 -9.13 -60.95 10.74
N THR A 530 -8.67 -62.16 10.46
CA THR A 530 -7.26 -62.56 10.52
C THR A 530 -6.69 -62.93 9.15
N ASP A 531 -7.52 -62.90 8.10
CA ASP A 531 -7.06 -63.03 6.72
C ASP A 531 -6.64 -61.66 6.15
N HIS A 532 -5.60 -61.66 5.31
CA HIS A 532 -4.99 -60.45 4.74
C HIS A 532 -5.62 -60.03 3.40
N LEU A 533 -6.80 -60.58 3.05
CA LEU A 533 -7.42 -60.43 1.73
C LEU A 533 -8.00 -59.02 1.49
N PHE A 534 -8.35 -58.32 2.57
CA PHE A 534 -8.99 -57.00 2.51
C PHE A 534 -8.19 -55.92 3.23
N ASP A 535 -6.90 -56.17 3.46
CA ASP A 535 -6.00 -55.17 4.04
C ASP A 535 -5.85 -54.00 3.07
N LEU A 536 -6.01 -52.78 3.57
CA LEU A 536 -5.52 -51.61 2.86
C LEU A 536 -4.01 -51.52 3.08
N ARG A 537 -3.25 -51.28 2.02
CA ARG A 537 -1.79 -51.30 2.06
C ARG A 537 -1.24 -50.03 1.44
N THR A 538 -0.15 -49.56 2.01
CA THR A 538 0.64 -48.45 1.50
C THR A 538 2.12 -48.77 1.66
N SER A 539 2.97 -48.07 0.91
CA SER A 539 4.41 -48.14 1.14
C SER A 539 5.14 -46.88 0.74
N VAL A 540 6.20 -46.56 1.47
CA VAL A 540 7.15 -45.50 1.12
C VAL A 540 8.55 -46.09 0.90
N PRO A 541 9.38 -45.52 0.01
CA PRO A 541 10.79 -45.85 -0.05
C PRO A 541 11.48 -45.55 1.28
N THR A 542 12.41 -46.40 1.72
CA THR A 542 13.17 -46.13 2.96
C THR A 542 14.07 -44.90 2.84
N THR A 543 14.35 -44.43 1.62
CA THR A 543 15.04 -43.15 1.37
C THR A 543 14.25 -41.94 1.85
N GLU A 544 12.94 -42.05 2.07
CA GLU A 544 12.13 -40.98 2.70
C GLU A 544 12.59 -40.66 4.13
N ALA A 545 13.36 -41.56 4.76
CA ALA A 545 14.06 -41.27 6.00
C ALA A 545 15.03 -40.09 5.91
N MET A 546 15.45 -39.69 4.70
CA MET A 546 16.31 -38.52 4.45
C MET A 546 15.50 -37.27 4.08
N THR A 547 14.20 -37.38 3.83
CA THR A 547 13.33 -36.27 3.43
C THR A 547 12.99 -35.41 4.65
N PRO A 548 13.27 -34.10 4.65
CA PRO A 548 12.81 -33.20 5.70
C PRO A 548 11.29 -33.25 5.88
N MET A 549 10.80 -33.28 7.13
CA MET A 549 9.36 -33.47 7.39
C MET A 549 8.44 -32.40 6.80
N HIS A 550 8.95 -31.19 6.52
CA HIS A 550 8.16 -30.15 5.85
C HIS A 550 7.93 -30.48 4.36
N GLU A 551 8.85 -31.19 3.70
CA GLU A 551 8.69 -31.63 2.31
C GLU A 551 7.70 -32.78 2.18
N SER A 552 7.68 -33.72 3.13
CA SER A 552 6.65 -34.76 3.17
C SER A 552 5.29 -34.17 3.55
N ALA A 553 5.25 -33.25 4.52
CA ALA A 553 4.03 -32.53 4.90
C ALA A 553 3.43 -31.70 3.76
N ALA A 554 4.26 -31.18 2.83
CA ALA A 554 3.81 -30.49 1.62
C ALA A 554 2.81 -31.30 0.78
N LYS A 555 2.92 -32.63 0.82
CA LYS A 555 2.08 -33.55 0.04
C LYS A 555 0.76 -33.88 0.75
N TRP A 556 0.56 -33.42 1.99
CA TRP A 556 -0.61 -33.76 2.80
C TRP A 556 -1.94 -33.21 2.25
N PRO A 557 -2.04 -31.96 1.73
CA PRO A 557 -3.30 -31.46 1.17
C PRO A 557 -3.83 -32.32 0.02
N ASP A 558 -2.96 -32.71 -0.92
CA ASP A 558 -3.30 -33.60 -2.04
C ASP A 558 -3.73 -34.98 -1.55
N ALA A 559 -3.00 -35.53 -0.57
CA ALA A 559 -3.34 -36.81 0.06
C ALA A 559 -4.73 -36.77 0.71
N MET A 560 -5.09 -35.67 1.37
CA MET A 560 -6.39 -35.52 2.00
C MET A 560 -7.52 -35.29 1.01
N GLN A 561 -7.28 -34.55 -0.08
CA GLN A 561 -8.26 -34.39 -1.14
C GLN A 561 -8.62 -35.75 -1.75
N GLN A 562 -7.61 -36.56 -2.07
CA GLN A 562 -7.80 -37.92 -2.58
C GLN A 562 -8.50 -38.83 -1.57
N PHE A 563 -8.11 -38.75 -0.29
CA PHE A 563 -8.75 -39.50 0.79
C PHE A 563 -10.26 -39.18 0.87
N GLN A 564 -10.63 -37.90 0.86
CA GLN A 564 -12.02 -37.45 0.93
C GLN A 564 -12.83 -37.90 -0.30
N GLN A 565 -12.26 -37.81 -1.51
CA GLN A 565 -12.92 -38.29 -2.73
C GLN A 565 -13.19 -39.80 -2.68
N THR A 566 -12.20 -40.58 -2.21
CA THR A 566 -12.34 -42.04 -2.06
C THR A 566 -13.41 -42.39 -1.03
N GLN A 567 -13.49 -41.65 0.08
CA GLN A 567 -14.54 -41.82 1.09
C GLN A 567 -15.95 -41.51 0.54
N GLN A 568 -16.10 -40.45 -0.26
CA GLN A 568 -17.37 -40.10 -0.87
C GLN A 568 -17.84 -41.17 -1.87
N GLN A 569 -16.94 -41.71 -2.69
CA GLN A 569 -17.27 -42.80 -3.60
C GLN A 569 -17.69 -44.08 -2.86
N GLN A 570 -16.96 -44.49 -1.82
CA GLN A 570 -17.32 -45.68 -1.02
C GLN A 570 -18.67 -45.53 -0.32
N ASN A 571 -18.98 -44.34 0.20
CA ASN A 571 -20.28 -44.07 0.81
C ASN A 571 -21.43 -44.10 -0.21
N ALA A 572 -21.22 -43.59 -1.42
CA ALA A 572 -22.21 -43.64 -2.50
C ALA A 572 -22.50 -45.09 -2.95
N LEU A 573 -21.46 -45.90 -3.16
CA LEU A 573 -21.58 -47.33 -3.49
C LEU A 573 -22.31 -48.12 -2.39
N SER A 574 -22.01 -47.84 -1.12
CA SER A 574 -22.66 -48.51 0.02
C SER A 574 -24.15 -48.17 0.12
N GLN A 575 -24.55 -46.92 -0.16
CA GLN A 575 -25.96 -46.52 -0.20
C GLN A 575 -26.71 -47.19 -1.36
N GLN A 576 -26.07 -47.35 -2.51
CA GLN A 576 -26.65 -48.01 -3.68
C GLN A 576 -26.87 -49.51 -3.44
N ILE A 577 -25.92 -50.20 -2.80
CA ILE A 577 -26.06 -51.62 -2.40
C ILE A 577 -27.18 -51.80 -1.36
N THR A 578 -27.33 -50.85 -0.43
CA THR A 578 -28.38 -50.92 0.60
C THR A 578 -29.78 -50.68 0.02
N GLN A 579 -29.91 -49.80 -0.99
CA GLN A 579 -31.18 -49.59 -1.72
C GLN A 579 -31.57 -50.81 -2.58
N ASP A 580 -30.63 -51.48 -3.24
CA ASP A 580 -30.92 -52.70 -4.02
C ASP A 580 -31.29 -53.89 -3.12
N GLN A 581 -30.71 -54.01 -1.92
CA GLN A 581 -31.12 -55.04 -0.97
C GLN A 581 -32.51 -54.81 -0.38
N ALA A 582 -32.95 -53.56 -0.23
CA ALA A 582 -34.31 -53.25 0.23
C ALA A 582 -35.40 -53.57 -0.82
N HIS A 583 -35.06 -53.67 -2.11
CA HIS A 583 -36.00 -54.05 -3.18
C HIS A 583 -36.13 -55.56 -3.43
N THR A 584 -35.33 -56.42 -2.78
CA THR A 584 -35.39 -57.89 -2.96
C THR A 584 -36.21 -58.64 -1.89
N GLN A 585 -36.70 -57.95 -0.85
CA GLN A 585 -37.64 -58.53 0.13
C GLN A 585 -39.07 -57.99 -0.07
N GLY A 586 -39.74 -58.50 -1.10
CA GLY A 586 -41.19 -58.34 -1.30
C GLY A 586 -42.03 -59.28 -0.40
N PRO A 587 -43.33 -58.99 -0.18
CA PRO A 587 -44.11 -59.47 0.97
C PRO A 587 -44.48 -60.96 0.87
N VAL A 588 -44.38 -61.67 2.00
CA VAL A 588 -44.86 -63.05 2.16
C VAL A 588 -46.39 -63.04 2.31
N MET A 589 -47.10 -63.67 1.36
CA MET A 589 -48.55 -63.85 1.45
C MET A 589 -48.91 -64.85 2.55
N SER A 590 -49.69 -64.41 3.54
CA SER A 590 -50.40 -65.30 4.46
C SER A 590 -51.87 -65.35 4.04
N HIS A 591 -52.34 -66.54 3.66
CA HIS A 591 -53.76 -66.81 3.39
C HIS A 591 -54.57 -66.69 4.67
N GLY A 592 -55.65 -65.90 4.61
CA GLY A 592 -56.54 -65.67 5.73
C GLY A 592 -57.49 -66.83 6.03
N GLU A 593 -58.06 -66.80 7.23
CA GLU A 593 -59.44 -67.22 7.44
C GLU A 593 -60.16 -66.29 8.43
N LEU A 594 -61.46 -66.18 8.21
CA LEU A 594 -62.41 -65.11 8.58
C LEU A 594 -63.03 -65.32 9.99
N PRO A 595 -63.91 -64.41 10.48
CA PRO A 595 -63.91 -63.94 11.85
C PRO A 595 -65.01 -64.55 12.72
N ARG A 596 -64.84 -64.40 14.04
CA ARG A 596 -65.79 -63.66 14.90
C ARG A 596 -65.14 -63.23 16.19
#